data_AF-G0ZHY6-F1
#
_entry.id   AF-G0ZHY6-F1
#
_cell.length_a   1.000
_cell.length_b   1.000
_cell.length_c   1.000
_cell.angle_alpha   90.00
_cell.angle_beta   90.00
_cell.angle_gamma   90.00
#
_symmetry.space_group_name_H-M   'P 1'
#
loop_
_entity.id
_entity.type
_entity.pdbx_description
1 polymer ?
#
loop_
_entity_poly.entity_id
_entity_poly.type
_entity_poly.pdbx_seq_one_letter_code
_entity_poly.pdbx_strand_id
1 'polypeptide(L)'
;LRSTEMVVWSDSLFDQSRMLWNEARDWGLCVGATLPIRAPNNLLSVLSVARDQQNISSFEREEIRLRLRCMIELLTQKLTDLEHPMLMSNPVCLSHREREILQWTADGKSSGEIAIILSISESTVNFHHKVIQ
;
A
#
# COMPACT_ATOMS: atom_id res chain seq x y z
N LEU A 1 5.22 7.30 -1.77
CA LEU A 1 5.93 6.00 -1.82
C LEU A 1 5.52 5.23 -3.08
N ARG A 2 6.27 5.42 -4.18
CA ARG A 2 6.06 4.78 -5.49
C ARG A 2 6.92 3.51 -5.70
N SER A 3 7.82 3.20 -4.77
CA SER A 3 8.75 2.07 -4.85
C SER A 3 8.49 1.06 -3.73
N THR A 4 8.76 -0.21 -4.02
CA THR A 4 8.82 -1.33 -3.06
C THR A 4 10.23 -1.54 -2.50
N GLU A 5 11.19 -0.70 -2.90
CA GLU A 5 12.56 -0.78 -2.42
C GLU A 5 12.73 -0.18 -1.02
N MET A 6 13.66 -0.76 -0.26
CA MET A 6 14.05 -0.22 1.02
C MET A 6 14.79 1.10 0.82
N VAL A 7 14.35 2.11 1.57
CA VAL A 7 14.91 3.45 1.55
C VAL A 7 15.83 3.62 2.76
N VAL A 8 17.09 3.92 2.50
CA VAL A 8 18.04 4.35 3.54
C VAL A 8 17.88 5.86 3.71
N TRP A 9 17.80 6.33 4.95
CA TRP A 9 17.61 7.73 5.28
C TRP A 9 18.84 8.55 4.89
N SER A 10 18.59 9.74 4.33
CA SER A 10 19.64 10.68 3.93
C SER A 10 19.12 12.11 4.09
N ASP A 11 20.01 13.10 4.22
CA ASP A 11 19.60 14.50 4.36
C ASP A 11 18.74 14.96 3.16
N SER A 12 19.08 14.51 1.96
CA SER A 12 18.31 14.79 0.73
C SER A 12 16.87 14.28 0.78
N LEU A 13 16.60 13.22 1.54
CA LEU A 13 15.25 12.69 1.71
C LEU A 13 14.37 13.63 2.53
N PHE A 14 14.98 14.41 3.43
CA PHE A 14 14.29 15.33 4.33
C PHE A 14 14.48 16.80 3.95
N ASP A 15 14.89 17.10 2.71
CA ASP A 15 15.14 18.47 2.27
C ASP A 15 13.91 19.39 2.40
N GLN A 16 12.72 18.83 2.20
CA GLN A 16 11.44 19.54 2.36
C GLN A 16 10.91 19.53 3.81
N SER A 17 11.56 18.81 4.72
CA SER A 17 11.10 18.57 6.10
C SER A 17 12.25 18.64 7.12
N ARG A 18 13.18 19.59 6.92
CA ARG A 18 14.40 19.74 7.73
C ARG A 18 14.15 19.89 9.23
N MET A 19 13.07 20.56 9.62
CA MET A 19 12.71 20.74 11.04
C MET A 19 12.43 19.39 11.71
N LEU A 20 11.57 18.57 11.10
CA LEU A 20 11.28 17.21 11.55
C LEU A 20 12.55 16.34 11.60
N TRP A 21 13.45 16.52 10.63
CA TRP A 21 14.69 15.76 10.59
C TRP A 21 15.67 16.12 11.71
N ASN A 22 15.78 17.41 12.03
CA ASN A 22 16.58 17.87 13.16
C ASN A 22 16.00 17.37 14.49
N GLU A 23 14.68 17.49 14.69
CA GLU A 23 14.02 16.98 15.90
C GLU A 23 14.22 15.47 16.05
N ALA A 24 14.09 14.70 14.97
CA ALA A 24 14.35 13.25 15.01
C ALA A 24 15.79 12.93 15.45
N ARG A 25 16.77 13.71 14.97
CA ARG A 25 18.19 13.55 15.34
C ARG A 25 18.48 13.92 16.78
N ASP A 26 17.79 14.92 17.34
CA ASP A 26 17.91 15.28 18.75
C ASP A 26 17.51 14.12 19.69
N TRP A 27 16.71 13.18 19.18
CA TRP A 27 16.29 11.95 19.87
C TRP A 27 17.01 10.68 19.38
N GLY A 28 18.13 10.81 18.65
CA GLY A 28 18.96 9.70 18.22
C GLY A 28 18.45 8.92 17.00
N LEU A 29 17.47 9.44 16.26
CA LEU A 29 16.97 8.84 15.01
C LEU A 29 17.78 9.36 13.81
N CYS A 30 19.09 9.15 13.83
CA CYS A 30 20.03 9.80 12.92
C CYS A 30 20.31 9.00 11.64
N VAL A 31 20.48 7.69 11.78
CA VAL A 31 20.76 6.76 10.69
C VAL A 31 19.69 5.68 10.70
N GLY A 32 18.97 5.50 9.60
CA GLY A 32 17.91 4.51 9.55
C GLY A 32 17.58 4.03 8.16
N ALA A 33 16.71 3.02 8.12
CA ALA A 33 16.16 2.48 6.90
C ALA A 33 14.68 2.14 7.09
N THR A 34 13.92 2.31 6.03
CA THR A 34 12.49 2.06 5.98
C THR A 34 12.18 1.10 4.84
N LEU A 35 11.51 0.00 5.14
CA LEU A 35 11.03 -0.95 4.14
C LEU A 35 9.50 -0.81 3.96
N PRO A 36 9.03 -0.37 2.78
CA PRO A 36 7.63 -0.43 2.42
C PRO A 36 7.27 -1.77 1.75
N ILE A 37 6.17 -2.40 2.17
CA ILE A 37 5.60 -3.58 1.52
C ILE A 37 4.12 -3.31 1.22
N ARG A 38 3.73 -3.44 -0.05
CA ARG A 38 2.33 -3.38 -0.47
C ARG A 38 1.76 -4.79 -0.58
N ALA A 39 0.66 -5.03 0.12
CA ALA A 39 -0.10 -6.27 0.02
C ALA A 39 -1.13 -6.18 -1.13
N PRO A 40 -1.64 -7.33 -1.62
CA PRO A 40 -2.62 -7.37 -2.71
C PRO A 40 -3.92 -6.61 -2.43
N ASN A 41 -4.30 -6.44 -1.15
CA ASN A 41 -5.46 -5.66 -0.72
C ASN A 41 -5.17 -4.14 -0.67
N ASN A 42 -4.14 -3.65 -1.37
CA ASN A 42 -3.63 -2.27 -1.35
C ASN A 42 -3.17 -1.75 0.01
N LEU A 43 -3.09 -2.60 1.04
CA LEU A 43 -2.51 -2.20 2.32
C LEU A 43 -1.01 -1.93 2.15
N LEU A 44 -0.56 -0.80 2.70
CA LEU A 44 0.85 -0.45 2.76
C LEU A 44 1.38 -0.67 4.18
N SER A 45 2.17 -1.72 4.36
CA SER A 45 2.91 -1.97 5.59
C SER A 45 4.28 -1.28 5.50
N VAL A 46 4.67 -0.57 6.56
CA VAL A 46 5.95 0.11 6.63
C VAL A 46 6.62 -0.24 7.95
N LEU A 47 7.87 -0.68 7.89
CA LEU A 47 8.69 -0.86 9.08
C LEU A 47 9.98 -0.04 8.94
N SER A 48 10.30 0.71 9.99
CA SER A 48 11.47 1.58 10.06
C SER A 48 12.34 1.16 11.24
N VAL A 49 13.65 1.18 11.04
CA VAL A 49 14.66 1.03 12.10
C VAL A 49 15.65 2.17 12.02
N ALA A 50 16.13 2.60 13.19
CA ALA A 50 17.04 3.71 13.32
C ALA A 50 18.04 3.50 14.46
N ARG A 51 19.17 4.19 14.37
CA ARG A 51 20.20 4.28 15.40
C ARG A 51 20.85 5.67 15.37
N ASP A 52 21.48 6.02 16.48
CA ASP A 52 22.12 7.32 16.67
C ASP A 52 23.39 7.48 15.83
N GLN A 53 24.19 6.42 15.71
CA GLN A 53 25.50 6.48 15.07
C GLN A 53 25.73 5.31 14.11
N GLN A 54 26.82 5.38 13.34
CA GLN A 54 27.28 4.38 12.37
C GLN A 54 26.39 4.29 11.11
N ASN A 55 26.96 4.60 9.95
CA ASN A 55 26.26 4.50 8.67
C ASN A 55 25.93 3.04 8.33
N ILE A 56 24.82 2.82 7.63
CA ILE A 56 24.44 1.49 7.15
C ILE A 56 25.35 1.12 5.98
N SER A 57 26.13 0.04 6.14
CA SER A 57 26.99 -0.47 5.07
C SER A 57 26.16 -1.17 3.98
N SER A 58 26.74 -1.39 2.79
CA SER A 58 26.05 -2.11 1.70
C SER A 58 25.69 -3.55 2.07
N PHE A 59 26.55 -4.24 2.83
CA PHE A 59 26.28 -5.58 3.34
C PHE A 59 25.16 -5.57 4.38
N GLU A 60 25.25 -4.66 5.36
CA GLU A 60 24.24 -4.49 6.40
C GLU A 60 22.88 -4.10 5.81
N ARG A 61 22.86 -3.32 4.72
CA ARG A 61 21.63 -2.93 4.02
C ARG A 61 20.81 -4.14 3.60
N GLU A 62 21.43 -5.16 3.02
CA GLU A 62 20.72 -6.37 2.60
C GLU A 62 20.25 -7.20 3.80
N GLU A 63 21.06 -7.28 4.85
CA GLU A 63 20.67 -7.96 6.09
C GLU A 63 19.45 -7.29 6.74
N ILE A 64 19.47 -5.96 6.88
CA ILE A 64 18.34 -5.18 7.39
C ILE A 64 17.12 -5.40 6.51
N ARG A 65 17.25 -5.31 5.18
CA ARG A 65 16.14 -5.48 4.24
C ARG A 65 15.44 -6.84 4.43
N LEU A 66 16.21 -7.92 4.51
CA LEU A 66 15.68 -9.27 4.69
C LEU A 66 15.01 -9.44 6.06
N ARG A 67 15.63 -8.93 7.14
CA ARG A 67 15.05 -8.98 8.49
C ARG A 67 13.75 -8.20 8.59
N LEU A 68 13.72 -6.96 8.11
CA LEU A 68 12.50 -6.15 8.09
C LEU A 68 11.39 -6.80 7.29
N ARG A 69 11.72 -7.42 6.14
CA ARG A 69 10.74 -8.15 5.35
C ARG A 69 10.12 -9.31 6.13
N CYS A 70 10.95 -10.15 6.75
CA CYS A 70 10.48 -11.25 7.57
C CYS A 70 9.63 -10.77 8.75
N MET A 71 10.03 -9.68 9.42
CA MET A 71 9.24 -9.09 10.50
C MET A 71 7.88 -8.59 10.02
N ILE A 72 7.81 -7.88 8.90
CA ILE A 72 6.54 -7.40 8.34
C ILE A 72 5.63 -8.59 7.99
N GLU A 73 6.17 -9.64 7.36
CA GLU A 73 5.41 -10.84 7.01
C GLU A 73 4.84 -11.53 8.26
N LEU A 74 5.67 -11.73 9.29
CA LEU A 74 5.24 -12.33 10.56
C LEU A 74 4.20 -11.48 11.29
N LEU A 75 4.41 -10.16 11.36
CA LEU A 75 3.45 -9.23 11.97
C LEU A 75 2.12 -9.23 11.22
N THR A 76 2.17 -9.21 9.89
CA THR A 76 0.97 -9.24 9.06
C THR A 76 0.20 -10.54 9.25
N GLN A 77 0.89 -11.68 9.28
CA GLN A 77 0.26 -12.98 9.55
C GLN A 77 -0.40 -12.97 10.93
N LYS A 78 0.32 -12.53 11.97
CA LYS A 78 -0.23 -12.51 13.34
C LYS A 78 -1.42 -11.57 13.49
N LEU A 79 -1.36 -10.38 12.90
CA LEU A 79 -2.50 -9.47 12.90
C LEU A 79 -3.69 -10.03 12.11
N THR A 80 -3.44 -10.86 11.09
CA THR A 80 -4.51 -11.53 10.32
C THR A 80 -5.14 -12.63 11.16
N ASP A 81 -4.33 -13.47 11.82
CA ASP A 81 -4.80 -14.54 12.73
C ASP A 81 -5.65 -13.97 13.88
N LEU A 82 -5.35 -12.75 14.32
CA LEU A 82 -6.08 -12.03 15.38
C LEU A 82 -7.31 -11.26 14.88
N GLU A 83 -7.65 -11.37 13.59
CA GLU A 83 -8.73 -10.60 12.98
C GLU A 83 -8.60 -9.08 13.24
N HIS A 84 -7.36 -8.58 13.27
CA HIS A 84 -7.10 -7.20 13.71
C HIS A 84 -7.76 -6.19 12.74
N PRO A 85 -8.52 -5.20 13.23
CA PRO A 85 -9.30 -4.29 12.38
C PRO A 85 -8.48 -3.56 11.31
N MET A 86 -7.20 -3.29 11.57
CA MET A 86 -6.30 -2.66 10.59
C MET A 86 -6.07 -3.49 9.31
N LEU A 87 -6.17 -4.82 9.40
CA LEU A 87 -6.00 -5.72 8.25
C LEU A 87 -7.34 -6.17 7.66
N MET A 88 -8.41 -6.05 8.43
CA MET A 88 -9.76 -6.39 8.02
C MET A 88 -10.34 -5.24 7.19
N SER A 89 -9.94 -5.15 5.92
CA SER A 89 -10.73 -4.43 4.92
C SER A 89 -11.97 -5.25 4.61
N ASN A 90 -13.17 -4.72 4.83
CA ASN A 90 -14.40 -5.38 4.37
C ASN A 90 -14.29 -5.62 2.86
N PRO A 91 -14.20 -6.88 2.40
CA PRO A 91 -14.10 -7.14 0.97
C PRO A 91 -15.39 -6.67 0.31
N VAL A 92 -15.27 -5.80 -0.70
CA VAL A 92 -16.40 -5.48 -1.56
C VAL A 92 -16.67 -6.71 -2.43
N CYS A 93 -17.71 -7.45 -2.08
CA CYS A 93 -18.13 -8.64 -2.82
C CYS A 93 -18.90 -8.23 -4.07
N LEU A 94 -18.18 -8.01 -5.17
CA LEU A 94 -18.78 -7.75 -6.48
C LEU A 94 -19.22 -9.07 -7.13
N SER A 95 -20.46 -9.10 -7.62
CA SER A 95 -20.93 -10.13 -8.55
C SER A 95 -20.12 -10.12 -9.84
N HIS A 96 -20.21 -11.21 -10.60
CA HIS A 96 -19.54 -11.30 -11.91
C HIS A 96 -19.94 -10.14 -12.82
N ARG A 97 -21.24 -9.80 -12.85
CA ARG A 97 -21.77 -8.74 -13.71
C ARG A 97 -21.30 -7.34 -13.28
N GLU A 98 -21.25 -7.07 -11.98
CA GLU A 98 -20.73 -5.79 -11.46
C GLU A 98 -19.26 -5.59 -11.81
N ARG A 99 -18.47 -6.68 -11.77
CA ARG A 99 -17.05 -6.64 -12.18
C ARG A 99 -16.90 -6.33 -13.66
N GLU A 100 -17.68 -6.96 -14.54
CA GLU A 100 -17.67 -6.68 -15.98
C GLU A 100 -18.02 -5.22 -16.27
N ILE A 101 -19.07 -4.70 -15.62
CA ILE A 101 -19.51 -3.31 -15.78
C ILE A 101 -18.40 -2.35 -15.32
N LEU A 102 -17.79 -2.59 -14.15
CA LEU A 102 -16.68 -1.77 -13.66
C LEU A 102 -15.44 -1.83 -14.55
N GLN A 103 -15.13 -2.98 -15.13
CA GLN A 103 -14.02 -3.13 -16.08
C GLN A 103 -14.19 -2.18 -17.27
N TRP A 104 -15.36 -2.21 -17.92
CA TRP A 104 -15.64 -1.33 -19.06
C TRP A 104 -15.76 0.15 -18.67
N THR A 105 -16.26 0.42 -17.46
CA THR A 105 -16.30 1.77 -16.91
C THR A 105 -14.88 2.32 -16.72
N ALA A 106 -13.96 1.50 -16.21
CA ALA A 106 -12.55 1.85 -16.06
C ALA A 106 -11.85 2.10 -17.41
N ASP A 107 -12.28 1.39 -18.46
CA ASP A 107 -11.85 1.62 -19.84
C ASP A 107 -12.52 2.85 -20.50
N GLY A 108 -13.36 3.58 -19.76
CA GLY A 108 -13.99 4.83 -20.20
C GLY A 108 -15.28 4.68 -20.99
N LYS A 109 -15.93 3.51 -20.97
CA LYS A 109 -17.22 3.28 -21.65
C LYS A 109 -18.39 3.91 -20.90
N SER A 110 -19.31 4.51 -21.64
CA SER A 110 -20.59 4.99 -21.14
C SER A 110 -21.56 3.83 -20.87
N SER A 111 -22.58 4.06 -20.04
CA SER A 111 -23.58 3.04 -19.70
C SER A 111 -24.30 2.48 -20.93
N GLY A 112 -24.55 3.31 -21.95
CA GLY A 112 -25.11 2.87 -23.24
C GLY A 112 -24.16 1.98 -24.05
N GLU A 113 -22.87 2.30 -24.09
CA GLU A 113 -21.86 1.45 -24.75
C GLU A 113 -21.68 0.11 -24.02
N ILE A 114 -21.65 0.13 -22.68
CA ILE A 114 -21.58 -1.08 -21.85
C ILE A 114 -22.81 -1.97 -22.09
N ALA A 115 -24.00 -1.36 -22.19
CA ALA A 115 -25.24 -2.06 -22.48
C ALA A 115 -25.17 -2.81 -23.82
N ILE A 116 -24.62 -2.16 -24.86
CA ILE A 116 -24.37 -2.79 -26.17
C ILE A 116 -23.37 -3.95 -26.04
N ILE A 117 -22.22 -3.73 -25.39
CA ILE A 117 -21.15 -4.74 -25.26
C ILE A 117 -21.65 -5.98 -24.52
N LEU A 118 -22.36 -5.79 -23.40
CA LEU A 118 -22.84 -6.89 -22.54
C LEU A 118 -24.22 -7.44 -22.94
N SER A 119 -24.81 -6.92 -24.02
CA SER A 119 -26.14 -7.27 -24.52
C SER A 119 -27.24 -7.20 -23.45
N ILE A 120 -27.29 -6.07 -22.71
CA ILE A 120 -28.28 -5.76 -21.67
C ILE A 120 -28.85 -4.36 -21.89
N SER A 121 -29.85 -3.95 -21.10
CA SER A 121 -30.35 -2.57 -21.14
C SER A 121 -29.42 -1.62 -20.39
N GLU A 122 -29.38 -0.36 -20.83
CA GLU A 122 -28.71 0.73 -20.09
C GLU A 122 -29.28 0.89 -18.68
N SER A 123 -30.59 0.65 -18.49
CA SER A 123 -31.20 0.63 -17.16
C SER A 123 -30.64 -0.45 -16.25
N THR A 124 -30.25 -1.62 -16.79
CA THR A 124 -29.61 -2.70 -16.02
C THR A 124 -28.18 -2.33 -15.63
N VAL A 125 -27.44 -1.67 -16.51
CA VAL A 125 -26.10 -1.13 -16.19
C VAL A 125 -26.20 -0.09 -15.08
N ASN A 126 -27.14 0.85 -15.18
CA ASN A 126 -27.38 1.88 -14.17
C ASN A 126 -27.87 1.31 -12.83
N PHE A 127 -28.63 0.21 -12.85
CA PHE A 127 -29.00 -0.52 -11.64
C PHE A 127 -27.74 -1.04 -10.93
N HIS A 128 -26.86 -1.74 -11.64
CA HIS A 128 -25.62 -2.25 -11.04
C HIS A 128 -24.70 -1.12 -10.55
N HIS A 129 -24.58 0.00 -11.25
CA HIS A 129 -23.83 1.16 -10.75
C HIS A 129 -24.34 1.66 -9.39
N LYS A 130 -25.66 1.70 -9.19
CA LYS A 130 -26.27 2.10 -7.90
C LYS A 130 -26.04 1.08 -6.79
N VAL A 131 -25.88 -0.20 -7.12
CA VAL A 131 -25.58 -1.26 -6.14
C VAL A 131 -24.11 -1.22 -5.70
N ILE A 132 -23.22 -0.76 -6.59
CA ILE A 132 -21.77 -0.67 -6.35
C ILE A 132 -21.39 0.59 -5.53
N GLN A 133 -22.17 1.68 -5.63
CA GLN A 133 -21.98 2.94 -4.89
C GLN A 133 -22.46 2.84 -3.44
#